data_AF-A0A1V4X327-F1
#
_entry.id   AF-A0A1V4X327-F1
#
_cell.length_a   1.000
_cell.length_b   1.000
_cell.length_c   1.000
_cell.angle_alpha   90.00
_cell.angle_beta   90.00
_cell.angle_gamma   90.00
#
_symmetry.space_group_name_H-M   'P 1'
#
loop_
_entity.id
_entity.type
_entity.pdbx_description
1 polymer ?
#
loop_
_entity_poly.entity_id
_entity_poly.type
_entity_poly.pdbx_seq_one_letter_code
_entity_poly.pdbx_strand_id
1 'polypeptide(L)'
;MRRILTDEGILVFTVPGSLAYYDRELKDINMSAMATAGKVFAHVAVVPGDENIFLASPSAKGIDLSPQRLESRLRDLRLATRLISLPHLTYRLDRERMEWFRRAVEPSRAEVNRDLAPKGLYYTLAYVNALHTPSMKGLFAAAGRRGIPVFLAALGLFAAGAFLLRNKHRRIPALFVISTTGFVVMLLELSLIFVFQVAYGYVFHEIGILITMLMAGMAAGSMAAARRVTTPGVSKAFMATEASLASFCLLLLILFTLTGHGAGAGGLPGRLLFFALLFVPGFFAGMEFPLAVELCQDKERAGGSVGPVYAGDLAGGFIGGMLGGFFLFPLMGLAMSCLLFGALKAAGLFLLLLSGKRK
;
A
#
# COMPACT_ATOMS: atom_id res chain seq x y z
N MET A 1 17.53 10.21 5.67
CA MET A 1 17.61 11.66 5.93
C MET A 1 18.34 12.00 7.22
N ARG A 2 17.85 11.66 8.43
CA ARG A 2 18.58 11.99 9.68
C ARG A 2 20.05 11.54 9.70
N ARG A 3 20.34 10.34 9.21
CA ARG A 3 21.71 9.78 9.17
C ARG A 3 22.69 10.50 8.25
N ILE A 4 22.20 11.31 7.31
CA ILE A 4 23.06 12.05 6.35
C ILE A 4 23.16 13.54 6.68
N LEU A 5 22.45 14.00 7.71
CA LEU A 5 22.51 15.38 8.18
C LEU A 5 23.61 15.54 9.23
N THR A 6 24.23 16.71 9.26
CA THR A 6 25.09 17.13 10.36
C THR A 6 24.26 17.36 11.63
N ASP A 7 24.92 17.43 12.79
CA ASP A 7 24.24 17.57 14.10
C ASP A 7 23.38 18.84 14.21
N GLU A 8 23.73 19.90 13.49
CA GLU A 8 22.94 21.14 13.37
C GLU A 8 22.24 21.30 12.01
N GLY A 9 22.21 20.23 11.20
CA GLY A 9 21.53 20.22 9.92
C GLY A 9 20.02 20.44 10.05
N ILE A 10 19.42 21.06 9.03
CA ILE A 10 17.98 21.29 8.98
C ILE A 10 17.45 20.62 7.72
N LEU A 11 16.52 19.68 7.90
CA LEU A 11 15.69 19.16 6.81
C LEU A 11 14.53 20.12 6.58
N VAL A 12 14.37 20.57 5.35
CA VAL A 12 13.24 21.42 4.95
C VAL A 12 12.39 20.68 3.93
N PHE A 13 11.08 20.63 4.14
CA PHE A 13 10.11 20.08 3.20
C PHE A 13 8.79 20.84 3.30
N THR A 14 7.97 20.76 2.26
CA THR A 14 6.67 21.44 2.21
C THR A 14 5.51 20.48 2.30
N VAL A 15 4.41 20.97 2.86
CA VAL A 15 3.12 20.28 2.95
C VAL A 15 2.03 21.29 2.57
N PRO A 16 0.96 20.88 1.88
CA PRO A 16 -0.15 21.79 1.57
C PRO A 16 -0.65 22.52 2.83
N GLY A 17 -0.90 23.82 2.68
CA GLY A 17 -1.33 24.69 3.75
C GLY A 17 -2.44 25.66 3.32
N SER A 18 -2.89 26.46 4.28
CA SER A 18 -3.81 27.56 4.05
C SER A 18 -3.56 28.63 5.10
N LEU A 19 -3.71 29.91 4.73
CA LEU A 19 -3.71 31.01 5.69
C LEU A 19 -5.12 31.37 6.18
N ALA A 20 -6.17 30.79 5.60
CA ALA A 20 -7.55 31.14 5.91
C ALA A 20 -8.22 30.11 6.82
N TYR A 21 -8.22 28.84 6.42
CA TYR A 21 -8.97 27.79 7.12
C TYR A 21 -8.37 26.41 6.90
N TYR A 22 -8.38 25.60 7.97
CA TYR A 22 -8.00 24.19 7.93
C TYR A 22 -9.23 23.31 8.02
N ASP A 23 -9.58 22.66 6.93
CA ASP A 23 -10.55 21.57 6.93
C ASP A 23 -9.93 20.29 7.54
N ARG A 24 -10.74 19.25 7.68
CA ARG A 24 -10.31 18.01 8.34
C ARG A 24 -9.15 17.37 7.60
N GLU A 25 -9.22 17.30 6.28
CA GLU A 25 -8.23 16.68 5.42
C GLU A 25 -6.88 17.42 5.53
N LEU A 26 -6.89 18.74 5.48
CA LEU A 26 -5.67 19.55 5.63
C LEU A 26 -5.06 19.43 7.03
N LYS A 27 -5.88 19.33 8.09
CA LYS A 27 -5.40 19.01 9.45
C LYS A 27 -4.74 17.65 9.51
N ASP A 28 -5.37 16.63 8.92
CA ASP A 28 -4.88 15.26 8.99
C ASP A 28 -3.52 15.10 8.29
N ILE A 29 -3.32 15.71 7.11
CA ILE A 29 -2.01 15.69 6.42
C ILE A 29 -0.94 16.37 7.27
N ASN A 30 -1.22 17.59 7.76
CA ASN A 30 -0.25 18.37 8.50
C ASN A 30 0.09 17.74 9.87
N MET A 31 -0.89 17.16 10.57
CA MET A 31 -0.63 16.39 11.80
C MET A 31 0.21 15.16 11.52
N SER A 32 -0.13 14.38 10.49
CA SER A 32 0.65 13.20 10.10
C SER A 32 2.10 13.59 9.81
N ALA A 33 2.33 14.64 9.02
CA ALA A 33 3.67 15.14 8.72
C ALA A 33 4.42 15.62 9.97
N MET A 34 3.79 16.42 10.82
CA MET A 34 4.38 16.95 12.05
C MET A 34 4.73 15.84 13.04
N ALA A 35 3.81 14.91 13.28
CA ALA A 35 4.02 13.78 14.19
C ALA A 35 5.09 12.82 13.66
N THR A 36 5.18 12.62 12.34
CA THR A 36 6.22 11.80 11.71
C THR A 36 7.59 12.45 11.87
N ALA A 37 7.71 13.74 11.55
CA ALA A 37 8.97 14.47 11.73
C ALA A 37 9.41 14.48 13.20
N GLY A 38 8.47 14.71 14.13
CA GLY A 38 8.75 14.74 15.57
C GLY A 38 9.17 13.40 16.18
N LYS A 39 8.88 12.26 15.54
CA LYS A 39 9.42 10.96 15.97
C LYS A 39 10.87 10.74 15.55
N VAL A 40 11.34 11.43 14.52
CA VAL A 40 12.68 11.24 13.95
C VAL A 40 13.64 12.34 14.41
N PHE A 41 13.15 13.58 14.50
CA PHE A 41 13.93 14.77 14.81
C PHE A 41 13.58 15.31 16.18
N ALA A 42 14.58 15.87 16.88
CA ALA A 42 14.40 16.41 18.23
C ALA A 42 13.54 17.69 18.22
N HIS A 43 13.67 18.51 17.17
CA HIS A 43 12.91 19.74 17.02
C HIS A 43 12.27 19.84 15.65
N VAL A 44 11.00 20.24 15.62
CA VAL A 44 10.24 20.52 14.40
C VAL A 44 9.57 21.89 14.54
N ALA A 45 9.84 22.78 13.59
CA ALA A 45 9.18 24.07 13.46
C ALA A 45 8.39 24.11 12.15
N VAL A 46 7.28 24.84 12.12
CA VAL A 46 6.45 24.97 10.93
C VAL A 46 6.17 26.44 10.68
N VAL A 47 6.46 26.91 9.48
CA VAL A 47 6.14 28.26 9.01
C VAL A 47 4.90 28.15 8.12
N PRO A 48 3.71 28.62 8.58
CA PRO A 48 2.46 28.43 7.85
C PRO A 48 2.37 29.28 6.59
N GLY A 49 1.74 28.75 5.55
CA GLY A 49 1.53 29.43 4.26
C GLY A 49 0.56 28.69 3.36
N ASP A 50 0.48 29.09 2.09
CA ASP A 50 -0.21 28.30 1.05
C ASP A 50 0.45 26.92 0.90
N GLU A 51 1.77 26.89 1.07
CA GLU A 51 2.51 25.71 1.50
C GLU A 51 3.12 25.98 2.88
N ASN A 52 2.92 25.04 3.80
CA ASN A 52 3.57 25.05 5.09
C ASN A 52 5.00 24.56 4.92
N ILE A 53 5.96 25.34 5.39
CA ILE A 53 7.37 24.96 5.38
C ILE A 53 7.68 24.28 6.71
N PHE A 54 7.97 22.98 6.65
CA PHE A 54 8.42 22.21 7.80
C PHE A 54 9.94 22.26 7.87
N LEU A 55 10.46 22.62 9.03
CA LEU A 55 11.88 22.60 9.35
C LEU A 55 12.10 21.60 10.48
N ALA A 56 12.92 20.58 10.25
CA ALA A 56 13.21 19.54 11.23
C ALA A 56 14.71 19.41 11.46
N SER A 57 15.15 19.40 12.72
CA SER A 57 16.58 19.33 13.09
C SER A 57 16.83 18.26 14.15
N PRO A 58 17.96 17.52 14.07
CA PRO A 58 18.37 16.62 15.14
C PRO A 58 18.91 17.37 16.36
N SER A 59 19.29 18.65 16.22
CA SER A 59 19.86 19.46 17.30
C SER A 59 18.84 19.76 18.41
N ALA A 60 19.27 19.60 19.66
CA ALA A 60 18.50 19.99 20.84
C ALA A 60 18.42 21.52 21.02
N LYS A 61 19.28 22.30 20.35
CA LYS A 61 19.29 23.77 20.43
C LYS A 61 18.08 24.42 19.74
N GLY A 62 17.27 23.63 19.03
CA GLY A 62 16.10 24.11 18.30
C GLY A 62 16.44 24.78 16.97
N ILE A 63 15.43 25.38 16.34
CA ILE A 63 15.56 26.06 15.05
C ILE A 63 15.29 27.54 15.29
N ASP A 64 16.30 28.37 15.04
CA ASP A 64 16.18 29.81 15.21
C ASP A 64 15.51 30.46 14.00
N LEU A 65 14.25 30.88 14.20
CA LEU A 65 13.41 31.56 13.22
C LEU A 65 13.28 33.07 13.49
N SER A 66 14.27 33.71 14.16
CA SER A 66 14.27 35.17 14.34
C SER A 66 14.41 35.91 13.01
N PRO A 67 13.44 36.80 12.66
CA PRO A 67 13.52 37.64 11.46
C PRO A 67 14.82 38.47 11.41
N GLN A 68 15.22 39.05 12.55
CA GLN A 68 16.41 39.90 12.65
C GLN A 68 17.70 39.10 12.40
N ARG A 69 17.79 37.88 12.94
CA ARG A 69 18.96 37.03 12.73
C ARG A 69 19.04 36.52 11.29
N LEU A 70 17.91 36.17 10.69
CA LEU A 70 17.86 35.79 9.26
C LEU A 70 18.24 36.96 8.36
N GLU A 71 17.77 38.17 8.65
CA GLU A 71 18.18 39.37 7.92
C GLU A 71 19.68 39.65 8.05
N SER A 72 20.24 39.52 9.26
CA SER A 72 21.71 39.60 9.46
C SER A 72 22.44 38.60 8.58
N ARG A 73 22.01 37.33 8.58
CA ARG A 73 22.61 36.29 7.72
C ARG A 73 22.50 36.60 6.24
N LEU A 74 21.38 37.16 5.77
CA LEU A 74 21.23 37.59 4.38
C LEU A 74 22.26 38.67 4.01
N ARG A 75 22.49 39.64 4.91
CA ARG A 75 23.51 40.68 4.75
C ARG A 75 24.93 40.10 4.77
N ASP A 76 25.23 39.26 5.75
CA ASP A 76 26.55 38.64 5.92
C ASP A 76 26.94 37.78 4.71
N LEU A 77 25.97 37.06 4.15
CA LEU A 77 26.12 36.24 2.94
C LEU A 77 26.01 37.04 1.63
N ARG A 78 25.75 38.35 1.70
CA ARG A 78 25.57 39.26 0.55
C ARG A 78 24.55 38.75 -0.47
N LEU A 79 23.45 38.17 0.00
CA LEU A 79 22.39 37.62 -0.85
C LEU A 79 21.49 38.75 -1.37
N ALA A 80 21.47 38.96 -2.68
CA ALA A 80 20.60 39.93 -3.33
C ALA A 80 19.17 39.37 -3.46
N THR A 81 18.27 39.75 -2.55
CA THR A 81 16.87 39.32 -2.55
C THR A 81 15.97 40.41 -3.13
N ARG A 82 14.98 40.01 -3.96
CA ARG A 82 13.98 40.96 -4.52
C ARG A 82 12.70 41.04 -3.69
N LEU A 83 12.32 39.94 -3.06
CA LEU A 83 11.10 39.81 -2.26
C LEU A 83 11.38 39.69 -0.75
N ILE A 84 12.45 38.97 -0.39
CA ILE A 84 12.75 38.67 1.00
C ILE A 84 13.41 39.89 1.65
N SER A 85 12.65 40.59 2.49
CA SER A 85 13.06 41.73 3.30
C SER A 85 12.73 41.49 4.78
N LEU A 86 13.23 42.32 5.69
CA LEU A 86 12.89 42.23 7.11
C LEU A 86 11.37 42.32 7.37
N PRO A 87 10.61 43.24 6.75
CA PRO A 87 9.15 43.25 6.87
C PRO A 87 8.50 41.93 6.40
N HIS A 88 8.97 41.37 5.28
CA HIS A 88 8.46 40.10 4.77
C HIS A 88 8.78 38.93 5.72
N LEU A 89 10.02 38.85 6.24
CA LEU A 89 10.43 37.84 7.22
C LEU A 89 9.63 37.98 8.52
N THR A 90 9.39 39.20 8.98
CA THR A 90 8.59 39.47 10.19
C THR A 90 7.16 39.00 10.01
N TYR A 91 6.57 39.25 8.84
CA TYR A 91 5.23 38.78 8.50
C TYR A 91 5.14 37.25 8.37
N ARG A 92 6.10 36.61 7.69
CA ARG A 92 6.09 35.17 7.43
C ARG A 92 6.43 34.34 8.67
N LEU A 93 7.31 34.82 9.54
CA LEU A 93 7.81 34.13 10.74
C LEU A 93 7.14 34.65 12.02
N ASP A 94 5.95 35.22 11.88
CA ASP A 94 5.17 35.71 13.01
C ASP A 94 4.80 34.57 13.98
N ARG A 95 5.04 34.80 15.28
CA ARG A 95 4.84 33.78 16.32
C ARG A 95 3.38 33.41 16.50
N GLU A 96 2.48 34.38 16.43
CA GLU A 96 1.06 34.14 16.61
C GLU A 96 0.50 33.24 15.50
N ARG A 97 0.98 33.41 14.26
CA ARG A 97 0.62 32.54 13.14
C ARG A 97 1.11 31.11 13.32
N MET A 98 2.34 30.93 13.79
CA MET A 98 2.89 29.59 14.07
C MET A 98 2.12 28.89 15.20
N GLU A 99 1.73 29.62 16.24
CA GLU A 99 0.89 29.11 17.34
C GLU A 99 -0.55 28.83 16.90
N TRP A 100 -1.13 29.68 16.04
CA TRP A 100 -2.43 29.43 15.41
C TRP A 100 -2.42 28.14 14.62
N PHE A 101 -1.40 27.92 13.77
CA PHE A 101 -1.26 26.68 13.00
C PHE A 101 -1.21 25.47 13.94
N ARG A 102 -0.38 25.53 14.99
CA ARG A 102 -0.25 24.45 15.96
C ARG A 102 -1.60 24.10 16.59
N ARG A 103 -2.35 25.12 17.06
CA ARG A 103 -3.71 24.95 17.64
C ARG A 103 -4.72 24.44 16.63
N ALA A 104 -4.61 24.83 15.36
CA ALA A 104 -5.55 24.38 14.31
C ALA A 104 -5.40 22.89 14.01
N VAL A 105 -4.17 22.37 14.09
CA VAL A 105 -3.81 21.03 13.63
C VAL A 105 -3.82 20.02 14.79
N GLU A 106 -3.46 20.44 16.02
CA GLU A 106 -3.44 19.64 17.25
C GLU A 106 -4.67 18.74 17.55
N PRO A 107 -5.93 19.15 17.25
CA PRO A 107 -7.09 18.28 17.48
C PRO A 107 -7.16 17.04 16.59
N SER A 108 -6.42 17.00 15.48
CA SER A 108 -6.44 15.85 14.58
C SER A 108 -5.72 14.65 15.20
N ARG A 109 -6.33 13.48 15.02
CA ARG A 109 -5.80 12.18 15.48
C ARG A 109 -5.07 11.43 14.36
N ALA A 110 -4.54 12.16 13.38
CA ALA A 110 -3.84 11.55 12.26
C ALA A 110 -2.64 10.73 12.75
N GLU A 111 -2.46 9.56 12.14
CA GLU A 111 -1.42 8.62 12.52
C GLU A 111 -0.08 8.99 11.87
N VAL A 112 1.00 8.53 12.48
CA VAL A 112 2.35 8.68 11.93
C VAL A 112 2.50 7.86 10.64
N ASN A 113 3.07 8.48 9.62
CA ASN A 113 3.42 7.82 8.38
C ASN A 113 4.64 6.92 8.57
N ARG A 114 4.56 5.67 8.10
CA ARG A 114 5.68 4.71 8.09
C ARG A 114 5.79 4.06 6.73
N ASP A 115 6.97 3.55 6.42
CA ASP A 115 7.27 2.89 5.15
C ASP A 115 6.31 1.73 4.83
N LEU A 116 6.03 0.86 5.79
CA LEU A 116 5.11 -0.28 5.60
C LEU A 116 3.66 0.04 5.98
N ALA A 117 3.38 1.27 6.42
CA ALA A 117 2.05 1.76 6.73
C ALA A 117 1.94 3.23 6.29
N PRO A 118 1.83 3.49 4.97
CA PRO A 118 1.95 4.83 4.39
C PRO A 118 0.67 5.66 4.59
N LYS A 119 0.34 5.95 5.84
CA LYS A 119 -0.87 6.71 6.25
C LYS A 119 -0.89 8.11 5.62
N GLY A 120 0.27 8.71 5.40
CA GLY A 120 0.40 10.00 4.70
C GLY A 120 -0.18 9.96 3.29
N LEU A 121 -0.03 8.85 2.57
CA LEU A 121 -0.63 8.67 1.24
C LEU A 121 -2.15 8.75 1.30
N TYR A 122 -2.78 8.12 2.29
CA TYR A 122 -4.23 8.18 2.48
C TYR A 122 -4.70 9.62 2.73
N TYR A 123 -4.04 10.34 3.63
CA TYR A 123 -4.42 11.72 3.93
C TYR A 123 -4.26 12.63 2.71
N THR A 124 -3.18 12.47 1.94
CA THR A 124 -2.97 13.19 0.68
C THR A 124 -4.06 12.87 -0.34
N LEU A 125 -4.42 11.59 -0.53
CA LEU A 125 -5.51 11.21 -1.42
C LEU A 125 -6.86 11.79 -0.98
N ALA A 126 -7.15 11.78 0.32
CA ALA A 126 -8.37 12.38 0.86
C ALA A 126 -8.44 13.89 0.61
N TYR A 127 -7.33 14.61 0.77
CA TYR A 127 -7.24 16.04 0.48
C TYR A 127 -7.35 16.37 -1.02
N VAL A 128 -6.62 15.67 -1.87
CA VAL A 128 -6.69 15.86 -3.33
C VAL A 128 -8.12 15.57 -3.82
N ASN A 129 -8.73 14.50 -3.32
CA ASN A 129 -10.15 14.22 -3.59
C ASN A 129 -11.07 15.33 -3.07
N ALA A 130 -10.81 15.87 -1.87
CA ALA A 130 -11.58 16.96 -1.30
C ALA A 130 -11.52 18.25 -2.15
N LEU A 131 -10.40 18.49 -2.84
CA LEU A 131 -10.21 19.62 -3.77
C LEU A 131 -10.91 19.39 -5.11
N HIS A 132 -10.75 18.22 -5.73
CA HIS A 132 -11.21 17.98 -7.11
C HIS A 132 -12.60 17.34 -7.20
N THR A 133 -13.03 16.60 -6.18
CA THR A 133 -14.34 15.92 -6.17
C THR A 133 -14.96 15.98 -4.76
N PRO A 134 -15.48 17.16 -4.36
CA PRO A 134 -16.01 17.38 -3.02
C PRO A 134 -17.17 16.45 -2.62
N SER A 135 -17.93 15.94 -3.60
CA SER A 135 -19.02 14.98 -3.37
C SER A 135 -18.54 13.66 -2.75
N MET A 136 -17.27 13.28 -2.95
CA MET A 136 -16.69 12.05 -2.42
C MET A 136 -16.06 12.21 -1.02
N LYS A 137 -16.07 13.41 -0.42
CA LYS A 137 -15.52 13.64 0.94
C LYS A 137 -16.09 12.67 1.99
N GLY A 138 -17.40 12.45 1.95
CA GLY A 138 -18.08 11.52 2.86
C GLY A 138 -17.59 10.08 2.75
N LEU A 139 -17.31 9.62 1.52
CA LEU A 139 -16.80 8.26 1.26
C LEU A 139 -15.41 8.08 1.87
N PHE A 140 -14.47 9.01 1.62
CA PHE A 140 -13.14 8.95 2.22
C PHE A 140 -13.22 9.02 3.74
N ALA A 141 -14.00 9.96 4.29
CA ALA A 141 -14.20 10.09 5.72
C ALA A 141 -14.80 8.84 6.39
N ALA A 142 -15.65 8.09 5.68
CA ALA A 142 -16.20 6.81 6.12
C ALA A 142 -15.18 5.68 5.97
N ALA A 143 -14.44 5.62 4.87
CA ALA A 143 -13.39 4.64 4.62
C ALA A 143 -12.29 4.70 5.69
N GLY A 144 -11.87 5.89 6.11
CA GLY A 144 -10.86 6.03 7.17
C GLY A 144 -11.32 5.57 8.55
N ARG A 145 -12.64 5.63 8.83
CA ARG A 145 -13.21 5.27 10.16
C ARG A 145 -13.72 3.83 10.23
N ARG A 146 -14.35 3.35 9.16
CA ARG A 146 -15.06 2.06 9.11
C ARG A 146 -14.64 1.19 7.92
N GLY A 147 -13.73 1.65 7.05
CA GLY A 147 -13.37 0.96 5.82
C GLY A 147 -12.82 -0.44 6.06
N ILE A 148 -11.90 -0.61 7.01
CA ILE A 148 -11.34 -1.94 7.32
C ILE A 148 -12.43 -2.90 7.83
N PRO A 149 -13.22 -2.59 8.88
CA PRO A 149 -14.31 -3.46 9.31
C PRO A 149 -15.32 -3.80 8.22
N VAL A 150 -15.73 -2.81 7.41
CA VAL A 150 -16.68 -3.02 6.30
C VAL A 150 -16.09 -3.93 5.24
N PHE A 151 -14.80 -3.73 4.90
CA PHE A 151 -14.10 -4.56 3.94
C PHE A 151 -13.94 -6.01 4.44
N LEU A 152 -13.56 -6.21 5.70
CA LEU A 152 -13.47 -7.54 6.32
C LEU A 152 -14.85 -8.22 6.38
N ALA A 153 -15.91 -7.48 6.69
CA ALA A 153 -17.28 -8.00 6.68
C ALA A 153 -17.71 -8.41 5.27
N ALA A 154 -17.42 -7.60 4.25
CA ALA A 154 -17.72 -7.93 2.85
C ALA A 154 -16.96 -9.19 2.39
N LEU A 155 -15.68 -9.31 2.75
CA LEU A 155 -14.88 -10.50 2.46
C LEU A 155 -15.41 -11.75 3.19
N GLY A 156 -15.80 -11.59 4.45
CA GLY A 156 -16.42 -12.65 5.25
C GLY A 156 -17.76 -13.12 4.67
N LEU A 157 -18.61 -12.19 4.22
CA LEU A 157 -19.87 -12.51 3.53
C LEU A 157 -19.63 -13.22 2.20
N PHE A 158 -18.64 -12.79 1.42
CA PHE A 158 -18.25 -13.44 0.18
C PHE A 158 -17.79 -14.89 0.42
N ALA A 159 -16.92 -15.11 1.42
CA ALA A 159 -16.47 -16.44 1.81
C ALA A 159 -17.62 -17.31 2.37
N ALA A 160 -18.52 -16.74 3.18
CA ALA A 160 -19.68 -17.43 3.72
C ALA A 160 -20.66 -17.85 2.61
N GLY A 161 -20.91 -16.97 1.63
CA GLY A 161 -21.73 -17.29 0.46
C GLY A 161 -21.15 -18.46 -0.34
N ALA A 162 -19.83 -18.45 -0.59
CA ALA A 162 -19.15 -19.58 -1.23
C ALA A 162 -19.24 -20.86 -0.39
N PHE A 163 -19.09 -20.76 0.93
CA PHE A 163 -19.22 -21.89 1.86
C PHE A 163 -20.62 -22.51 1.84
N LEU A 164 -21.68 -21.70 1.86
CA LEU A 164 -23.07 -22.17 1.86
C LEU A 164 -23.45 -22.82 0.53
N LEU A 165 -23.02 -22.22 -0.58
CA LEU A 165 -23.36 -22.70 -1.92
C LEU A 165 -22.45 -23.84 -2.42
N ARG A 166 -21.39 -24.20 -1.67
CA ARG A 166 -20.42 -25.23 -2.06
C ARG A 166 -21.06 -26.58 -2.39
N ASN A 167 -22.13 -26.95 -1.69
CA ASN A 167 -22.82 -28.22 -1.86
C ASN A 167 -23.79 -28.19 -3.05
N LYS A 168 -24.33 -27.01 -3.37
CA LYS A 168 -25.33 -26.84 -4.42
C LYS A 168 -24.70 -26.80 -5.81
N HIS A 169 -23.50 -26.22 -5.94
CA HIS A 169 -22.80 -26.11 -7.20
C HIS A 169 -21.32 -26.50 -7.05
N ARG A 170 -20.92 -27.61 -7.69
CA ARG A 170 -19.54 -28.15 -7.64
C ARG A 170 -18.46 -27.17 -8.10
N ARG A 171 -18.80 -26.18 -8.93
CA ARG A 171 -17.85 -25.20 -9.48
C ARG A 171 -17.53 -24.04 -8.52
N ILE A 172 -18.36 -23.79 -7.51
CA ILE A 172 -18.22 -22.61 -6.63
C ILE A 172 -16.89 -22.57 -5.87
N PRO A 173 -16.39 -23.68 -5.26
CA PRO A 173 -15.09 -23.65 -4.58
C PRO A 173 -13.94 -23.26 -5.52
N ALA A 174 -13.93 -23.79 -6.75
CA ALA A 174 -12.91 -23.45 -7.74
C ALA A 174 -13.02 -21.99 -8.21
N LEU A 175 -14.24 -21.49 -8.44
CA LEU A 175 -14.49 -20.09 -8.81
C LEU A 175 -14.14 -19.10 -7.68
N PHE A 176 -14.41 -19.48 -6.42
CA PHE A 176 -14.00 -18.70 -5.27
C PHE A 176 -12.48 -18.59 -5.20
N VAL A 177 -11.79 -19.74 -5.28
CA VAL A 177 -10.31 -19.77 -5.23
C VAL A 177 -9.72 -18.91 -6.34
N ILE A 178 -10.11 -19.10 -7.61
CA ILE A 178 -9.54 -18.31 -8.72
C ILE A 178 -9.83 -16.82 -8.59
N SER A 179 -11.04 -16.43 -8.14
CA SER A 179 -11.36 -15.02 -7.93
C SER A 179 -10.50 -14.42 -6.81
N THR A 180 -10.27 -15.17 -5.74
CA THR A 180 -9.36 -14.73 -4.67
C THR A 180 -7.89 -14.79 -5.09
N THR A 181 -7.50 -15.63 -6.06
CA THR A 181 -6.17 -15.65 -6.67
C THR A 181 -5.91 -14.36 -7.40
N GLY A 182 -6.76 -13.98 -8.35
CA GLY A 182 -6.61 -12.72 -9.08
C GLY A 182 -6.54 -11.53 -8.12
N PHE A 183 -7.39 -11.51 -7.09
CA PHE A 183 -7.38 -10.49 -6.04
C PHE A 183 -6.05 -10.44 -5.27
N VAL A 184 -5.59 -11.57 -4.75
CA VAL A 184 -4.37 -11.64 -3.92
C VAL A 184 -3.13 -11.36 -4.76
N VAL A 185 -3.03 -11.92 -5.97
CA VAL A 185 -1.85 -11.77 -6.82
C VAL A 185 -1.66 -10.32 -7.25
N MET A 186 -2.74 -9.63 -7.64
CA MET A 186 -2.69 -8.19 -7.93
C MET A 186 -2.23 -7.39 -6.70
N LEU A 187 -2.71 -7.74 -5.50
CA LEU A 187 -2.28 -7.05 -4.28
C LEU A 187 -0.85 -7.35 -3.88
N LEU A 188 -0.37 -8.57 -4.10
CA LEU A 188 1.02 -8.96 -3.88
C LEU A 188 1.94 -8.20 -4.85
N GLU A 189 1.56 -8.10 -6.12
CA GLU A 189 2.27 -7.32 -7.13
C GLU A 189 2.41 -5.86 -6.69
N LEU A 190 1.29 -5.20 -6.39
CA LEU A 190 1.30 -3.80 -5.95
C LEU A 190 2.08 -3.61 -4.64
N SER A 191 1.98 -4.54 -3.70
CA SER A 191 2.73 -4.49 -2.44
C SER A 191 4.24 -4.58 -2.69
N LEU A 192 4.68 -5.50 -3.54
CA LEU A 192 6.10 -5.68 -3.85
C LEU A 192 6.66 -4.50 -4.63
N ILE A 193 5.91 -3.94 -5.59
CA ILE A 193 6.27 -2.70 -6.29
C ILE A 193 6.40 -1.54 -5.31
N PHE A 194 5.47 -1.43 -4.35
CA PHE A 194 5.52 -0.38 -3.33
C PHE A 194 6.74 -0.51 -2.41
N VAL A 195 7.03 -1.72 -1.91
CA VAL A 195 8.22 -1.95 -1.08
C VAL A 195 9.50 -1.74 -1.87
N PHE A 196 9.53 -2.11 -3.15
CA PHE A 196 10.63 -1.81 -4.05
C PHE A 196 10.87 -0.28 -4.14
N GLN A 197 9.80 0.50 -4.33
CA GLN A 197 9.88 1.96 -4.37
C GLN A 197 10.39 2.55 -3.05
N VAL A 198 9.95 2.02 -1.90
CA VAL A 198 10.46 2.43 -0.58
C VAL A 198 11.96 2.13 -0.44
N ALA A 199 12.41 0.95 -0.88
CA ALA A 199 13.79 0.51 -0.74
C ALA A 199 14.78 1.27 -1.64
N TYR A 200 14.40 1.54 -2.89
CA TYR A 200 15.29 2.16 -3.88
C TYR A 200 15.02 3.65 -4.14
N GLY A 201 13.90 4.19 -3.67
CA GLY A 201 13.50 5.59 -3.85
C GLY A 201 12.97 5.95 -5.24
N TYR A 202 13.03 5.01 -6.20
CA TYR A 202 12.48 5.15 -7.54
C TYR A 202 12.01 3.78 -8.05
N VAL A 203 10.97 3.78 -8.91
CA VAL A 203 10.41 2.54 -9.48
C VAL A 203 10.23 2.62 -11.00
N PHE A 204 10.11 3.83 -11.57
CA PHE A 204 9.70 4.04 -12.96
C PHE A 204 10.57 3.33 -14.00
N HIS A 205 11.88 3.19 -13.76
CA HIS A 205 12.77 2.50 -14.70
C HIS A 205 12.61 0.98 -14.70
N GLU A 206 12.16 0.39 -13.58
CA GLU A 206 12.14 -1.06 -13.39
C GLU A 206 10.72 -1.63 -13.31
N ILE A 207 9.68 -0.80 -13.25
CA ILE A 207 8.29 -1.25 -13.17
C ILE A 207 7.91 -2.21 -14.30
N GLY A 208 8.42 -1.98 -15.52
CA GLY A 208 8.20 -2.88 -16.65
C GLY A 208 8.81 -4.26 -16.44
N ILE A 209 10.01 -4.35 -15.86
CA ILE A 209 10.68 -5.61 -15.54
C ILE A 209 9.95 -6.31 -14.38
N LEU A 210 9.53 -5.56 -13.36
CA LEU A 210 8.77 -6.08 -12.22
C LEU A 210 7.48 -6.77 -12.69
N ILE A 211 6.67 -6.07 -13.49
CA ILE A 211 5.43 -6.62 -14.06
C ILE A 211 5.76 -7.82 -14.97
N THR A 212 6.80 -7.71 -15.79
CA THR A 212 7.22 -8.80 -16.70
C THR A 212 7.61 -10.05 -15.94
N MET A 213 8.27 -9.94 -14.78
CA MET A 213 8.63 -11.11 -13.97
C MET A 213 7.42 -11.82 -13.39
N LEU A 214 6.39 -11.08 -12.98
CA LEU A 214 5.11 -11.67 -12.60
C LEU A 214 4.46 -12.40 -13.78
N MET A 215 4.40 -11.76 -14.96
CA MET A 215 3.83 -12.36 -16.16
C MET A 215 4.60 -13.58 -16.66
N ALA A 216 5.93 -13.54 -16.59
CA ALA A 216 6.80 -14.67 -16.90
C ALA A 216 6.55 -15.84 -15.94
N GLY A 217 6.35 -15.53 -14.65
CA GLY A 217 5.87 -16.50 -13.66
C GLY A 217 4.56 -17.13 -14.11
N MET A 218 3.55 -16.33 -14.41
CA MET A 218 2.22 -16.82 -14.86
C MET A 218 2.32 -17.72 -16.11
N ALA A 219 3.11 -17.32 -17.10
CA ALA A 219 3.33 -18.11 -18.30
C ALA A 219 4.00 -19.46 -17.97
N ALA A 220 5.09 -19.45 -17.20
CA ALA A 220 5.81 -20.65 -16.79
C ALA A 220 4.94 -21.60 -15.94
N GLY A 221 4.15 -21.04 -15.03
CA GLY A 221 3.21 -21.77 -14.18
C GLY A 221 2.11 -22.45 -15.00
N SER A 222 1.50 -21.72 -15.93
CA SER A 222 0.47 -22.25 -16.82
C SER A 222 1.01 -23.38 -17.69
N MET A 223 2.20 -23.23 -18.28
CA MET A 223 2.88 -24.29 -19.03
C MET A 223 3.18 -25.53 -18.16
N ALA A 224 3.63 -25.33 -16.92
CA ALA A 224 3.94 -26.41 -16.00
C ALA A 224 2.68 -27.18 -15.58
N ALA A 225 1.57 -26.47 -15.33
CA ALA A 225 0.28 -27.08 -15.03
C ALA A 225 -0.27 -27.83 -16.24
N ALA A 226 -0.25 -27.23 -17.43
CA ALA A 226 -0.74 -27.84 -18.67
C ALA A 226 -0.08 -29.19 -18.98
N ARG A 227 1.21 -29.34 -18.70
CA ARG A 227 1.96 -30.60 -18.86
C ARG A 227 1.62 -31.67 -17.82
N ARG A 228 1.06 -31.28 -16.67
CA ARG A 228 0.79 -32.15 -15.51
C ARG A 228 -0.70 -32.40 -15.27
N VAL A 229 -1.60 -31.93 -16.15
CA VAL A 229 -3.04 -32.21 -16.06
C VAL A 229 -3.30 -33.68 -16.39
N THR A 230 -3.06 -34.56 -15.42
CA THR A 230 -3.60 -35.92 -15.43
C THR A 230 -4.77 -35.99 -14.44
N THR A 231 -5.89 -36.52 -14.91
CA THR A 231 -7.22 -36.46 -14.26
C THR A 231 -7.28 -36.85 -12.77
N PRO A 232 -6.49 -37.82 -12.25
CA PRO A 232 -6.56 -38.15 -10.82
C PRO A 232 -5.81 -37.18 -9.89
N GLY A 233 -4.93 -36.31 -10.42
CA GLY A 233 -4.05 -35.44 -9.62
C GLY A 233 -4.48 -33.97 -9.49
N VAL A 234 -5.40 -33.51 -10.35
CA VAL A 234 -5.73 -32.08 -10.53
C VAL A 234 -6.17 -31.40 -9.23
N SER A 235 -7.06 -32.05 -8.45
CA SER A 235 -7.54 -31.47 -7.19
C SER A 235 -6.43 -31.32 -6.14
N LYS A 236 -5.49 -32.28 -6.08
CA LYS A 236 -4.35 -32.21 -5.15
C LYS A 236 -3.36 -31.14 -5.59
N ALA A 237 -3.09 -31.05 -6.89
CA ALA A 237 -2.24 -30.01 -7.45
C ALA A 237 -2.81 -28.60 -7.18
N PHE A 238 -4.12 -28.42 -7.36
CA PHE A 238 -4.81 -27.14 -7.10
C PHE A 238 -4.79 -26.76 -5.62
N MET A 239 -4.96 -27.73 -4.71
CA MET A 239 -4.81 -27.48 -3.28
C MET A 239 -3.36 -27.16 -2.89
N ALA A 240 -2.39 -27.79 -3.55
CA ALA A 240 -0.97 -27.55 -3.29
C ALA A 240 -0.54 -26.15 -3.76
N THR A 241 -1.03 -25.67 -4.91
CA THR A 241 -0.77 -24.30 -5.37
C THR A 241 -1.39 -23.27 -4.43
N GLU A 242 -2.63 -23.49 -4.00
CA GLU A 242 -3.32 -22.59 -3.06
C GLU A 242 -2.60 -22.52 -1.70
N ALA A 243 -2.17 -23.68 -1.18
CA ALA A 243 -1.36 -23.76 0.04
C ALA A 243 0.01 -23.06 -0.12
N SER A 244 0.60 -23.14 -1.31
CA SER A 244 1.87 -22.48 -1.62
C SER A 244 1.71 -20.96 -1.67
N LEU A 245 0.63 -20.43 -2.26
CA LEU A 245 0.30 -19.01 -2.22
C LEU A 245 0.02 -18.51 -0.80
N ALA A 246 -0.72 -19.28 0.00
CA ALA A 246 -0.95 -18.94 1.41
C ALA A 246 0.37 -18.86 2.20
N SER A 247 1.25 -19.85 1.99
CA SER A 247 2.57 -19.90 2.62
C SER A 247 3.47 -18.75 2.16
N PHE A 248 3.41 -18.38 0.88
CA PHE A 248 4.14 -17.24 0.33
C PHE A 248 3.67 -15.91 0.95
N CYS A 249 2.36 -15.75 1.19
CA CYS A 249 1.85 -14.57 1.90
C CYS A 249 2.40 -14.46 3.33
N LEU A 250 2.52 -15.59 4.05
CA LEU A 250 3.12 -15.64 5.38
C LEU A 250 4.63 -15.36 5.34
N LEU A 251 5.34 -15.88 4.32
CA LEU A 251 6.75 -15.56 4.10
C LEU A 251 6.95 -14.05 3.91
N LEU A 252 6.11 -13.41 3.10
CA LEU A 252 6.17 -11.95 2.91
C LEU A 252 5.82 -11.17 4.17
N LEU A 253 4.85 -11.63 4.97
CA LEU A 253 4.56 -11.05 6.28
C LEU A 253 5.81 -11.07 7.18
N ILE A 254 6.49 -12.22 7.26
CA ILE A 254 7.73 -12.37 8.04
C ILE A 254 8.81 -11.46 7.45
N LEU A 255 8.99 -11.46 6.13
CA LEU A 255 9.97 -10.61 5.47
C LEU A 255 9.72 -9.13 5.80
N PHE A 256 8.50 -8.63 5.66
CA PHE A 256 8.16 -7.22 5.90
C PHE A 256 8.30 -6.84 7.38
N THR A 257 7.92 -7.72 8.30
CA THR A 257 8.06 -7.44 9.75
C THR A 257 9.52 -7.46 10.21
N LEU A 258 10.34 -8.38 9.68
CA LEU A 258 11.78 -8.47 9.99
C LEU A 258 12.59 -7.34 9.33
N THR A 259 12.33 -7.08 8.04
CA THR A 259 13.07 -6.07 7.26
C THR A 259 12.61 -4.64 7.50
N GLY A 260 11.51 -4.43 8.23
CA GLY A 260 11.03 -3.12 8.67
C GLY A 260 12.03 -2.30 9.52
N HIS A 261 13.18 -2.88 9.87
CA HIS A 261 14.31 -2.21 10.54
C HIS A 261 15.49 -1.86 9.61
N GLY A 262 15.30 -1.98 8.29
CA GLY A 262 16.27 -1.56 7.28
C GLY A 262 17.00 -2.73 6.64
N ALA A 263 16.36 -3.41 5.69
CA ALA A 263 17.10 -4.19 4.71
C ALA A 263 17.66 -3.24 3.65
N GLY A 264 18.84 -2.70 3.94
CA GLY A 264 19.73 -2.10 2.94
C GLY A 264 20.29 -3.16 2.01
N ALA A 265 19.44 -3.81 1.21
CA ALA A 265 19.89 -4.60 0.06
C ALA A 265 20.21 -3.64 -1.10
N GLY A 266 21.15 -2.72 -0.86
CA GLY A 266 21.68 -1.86 -1.89
C GLY A 266 22.42 -2.70 -2.94
N GLY A 267 22.09 -2.50 -4.21
CA GLY A 267 22.76 -3.15 -5.34
C GLY A 267 21.95 -4.23 -6.05
N LEU A 268 22.60 -4.89 -7.00
CA LEU A 268 22.02 -5.92 -7.90
C LEU A 268 21.37 -7.11 -7.17
N PRO A 269 21.93 -7.66 -6.07
CA PRO A 269 21.32 -8.83 -5.41
C PRO A 269 19.93 -8.56 -4.84
N GLY A 270 19.69 -7.34 -4.32
CA GLY A 270 18.38 -6.94 -3.81
C GLY A 270 17.33 -6.87 -4.92
N ARG A 271 17.70 -6.34 -6.10
CA ARG A 271 16.79 -6.26 -7.25
C ARG A 271 16.39 -7.64 -7.75
N LEU A 272 17.38 -8.54 -7.89
CA LEU A 272 17.13 -9.93 -8.28
C LEU A 272 16.20 -10.64 -7.30
N LEU A 273 16.32 -10.34 -6.00
CA LEU A 273 15.38 -10.86 -5.00
C LEU A 273 13.95 -10.39 -5.26
N PHE A 274 13.72 -9.09 -5.53
CA PHE A 274 12.37 -8.60 -5.88
C PHE A 274 11.81 -9.24 -7.14
N PHE A 275 12.65 -9.44 -8.17
CA PHE A 275 12.26 -10.14 -9.39
C PHE A 275 11.83 -11.58 -9.11
N ALA A 276 12.59 -12.29 -8.26
CA ALA A 276 12.21 -13.64 -7.82
C ALA A 276 10.91 -13.63 -6.99
N LEU A 277 10.76 -12.66 -6.07
CA LEU A 277 9.56 -12.52 -5.24
C LEU A 277 8.31 -12.21 -6.07
N LEU A 278 8.43 -11.53 -7.21
CA LEU A 278 7.30 -11.32 -8.14
C LEU A 278 7.05 -12.54 -9.01
N PHE A 279 8.09 -13.26 -9.43
CA PHE A 279 7.94 -14.47 -10.24
C PHE A 279 7.15 -15.56 -9.50
N VAL A 280 7.41 -15.78 -8.21
CA VAL A 280 6.79 -16.85 -7.41
C VAL A 280 5.25 -16.81 -7.35
N PRO A 281 4.60 -15.69 -6.94
CA PRO A 281 3.14 -15.62 -6.93
C PRO A 281 2.56 -15.72 -8.35
N GLY A 282 3.25 -15.16 -9.34
CA GLY A 282 2.87 -15.32 -10.75
C GLY A 282 2.87 -16.79 -11.17
N PHE A 283 3.91 -17.54 -10.82
CA PHE A 283 4.03 -18.97 -11.11
C PHE A 283 2.87 -19.79 -10.54
N PHE A 284 2.53 -19.60 -9.26
CA PHE A 284 1.42 -20.32 -8.67
C PHE A 284 0.06 -19.90 -9.23
N ALA A 285 -0.16 -18.60 -9.47
CA ALA A 285 -1.38 -18.10 -10.10
C ALA A 285 -1.56 -18.66 -11.52
N GLY A 286 -0.48 -18.71 -12.30
CA GLY A 286 -0.46 -19.30 -13.63
C GLY A 286 -0.80 -20.79 -13.62
N MET A 287 -0.36 -21.53 -12.59
CA MET A 287 -0.75 -22.93 -12.43
C MET A 287 -2.24 -23.11 -12.08
N GLU A 288 -2.79 -22.22 -11.27
CA GLU A 288 -4.17 -22.32 -10.79
C GLU A 288 -5.21 -22.18 -11.90
N PHE A 289 -4.93 -21.36 -12.92
CA PHE A 289 -5.90 -21.12 -13.99
C PHE A 289 -6.27 -22.39 -14.80
N PRO A 290 -5.31 -23.14 -15.41
CA PRO A 290 -5.64 -24.39 -16.10
C PRO A 290 -6.26 -25.46 -15.19
N LEU A 291 -5.79 -25.54 -13.93
CA LEU A 291 -6.31 -26.50 -12.96
C LEU A 291 -7.77 -26.17 -12.57
N ALA A 292 -8.10 -24.89 -12.42
CA ALA A 292 -9.46 -24.43 -12.14
C ALA A 292 -10.41 -24.68 -13.32
N VAL A 293 -9.93 -24.49 -14.56
CA VAL A 293 -10.69 -24.82 -15.77
C VAL A 293 -11.05 -26.31 -15.76
N GLU A 294 -10.08 -27.19 -15.54
CA GLU A 294 -10.30 -28.64 -15.51
C GLU A 294 -11.25 -29.07 -14.37
N LEU A 295 -11.15 -28.44 -13.20
CA LEU A 295 -12.07 -28.70 -12.07
C LEU A 295 -13.50 -28.20 -12.33
N CYS A 296 -13.65 -27.14 -13.13
CA CYS A 296 -14.95 -26.59 -13.50
C CYS A 296 -15.58 -27.26 -14.71
N GLN A 297 -14.81 -27.98 -15.53
CA GLN A 297 -15.29 -28.65 -16.73
C GLN A 297 -16.44 -29.61 -16.42
N ASP A 298 -17.54 -29.44 -17.14
CA ASP A 298 -18.62 -30.42 -17.16
C ASP A 298 -18.37 -31.42 -18.28
N LYS A 299 -18.61 -32.70 -17.99
CA LYS A 299 -18.45 -33.79 -18.98
C LYS A 299 -19.38 -33.63 -20.19
N GLU A 300 -20.47 -32.86 -20.05
CA GLU A 300 -21.51 -32.70 -21.08
C GLU A 300 -21.36 -31.43 -21.94
N ARG A 301 -20.54 -30.45 -21.54
CA ARG A 301 -20.32 -29.20 -22.30
C ARG A 301 -18.85 -28.86 -22.36
N ALA A 302 -18.18 -29.32 -23.42
CA ALA A 302 -16.82 -28.93 -23.76
C ALA A 302 -16.73 -27.40 -23.92
N GLY A 303 -15.72 -26.77 -23.30
CA GLY A 303 -15.40 -25.34 -23.46
C GLY A 303 -16.18 -24.33 -22.59
N GLY A 304 -17.29 -24.73 -21.96
CA GLY A 304 -18.15 -23.80 -21.19
C GLY A 304 -17.59 -23.28 -19.86
N SER A 305 -16.37 -23.69 -19.47
CA SER A 305 -15.80 -23.43 -18.13
C SER A 305 -14.69 -22.39 -18.11
N VAL A 306 -14.11 -22.04 -19.27
CA VAL A 306 -13.05 -21.02 -19.35
C VAL A 306 -13.59 -19.62 -19.05
N GLY A 307 -14.77 -19.28 -19.59
CA GLY A 307 -15.38 -17.97 -19.42
C GLY A 307 -15.61 -17.58 -17.95
N PRO A 308 -16.30 -18.40 -17.13
CA PRO A 308 -16.52 -18.10 -15.72
C PRO A 308 -15.23 -18.03 -14.89
N VAL A 309 -14.25 -18.89 -15.17
CA VAL A 309 -12.95 -18.88 -14.47
C VAL A 309 -12.17 -17.60 -14.79
N TYR A 310 -12.15 -17.20 -16.06
CA TYR A 310 -11.52 -15.96 -16.51
C TYR A 310 -12.21 -14.71 -15.96
N ALA A 311 -13.55 -14.68 -15.95
CA ALA A 311 -14.30 -13.58 -15.37
C ALA A 311 -14.04 -13.45 -13.86
N GLY A 312 -13.95 -14.56 -13.14
CA GLY A 312 -13.61 -14.58 -11.72
C GLY A 312 -12.22 -14.01 -11.43
N ASP A 313 -11.22 -14.49 -12.16
CA ASP A 313 -9.83 -14.01 -12.05
C ASP A 313 -9.71 -12.51 -12.31
N LEU A 314 -10.27 -12.04 -13.43
CA LEU A 314 -10.26 -10.61 -13.80
C LEU A 314 -11.03 -9.75 -12.79
N ALA A 315 -12.21 -10.19 -12.33
CA ALA A 315 -12.98 -9.44 -11.34
C ALA A 315 -12.21 -9.33 -10.02
N GLY A 316 -11.57 -10.43 -9.59
CA GLY A 316 -10.68 -10.45 -8.45
C GLY A 316 -9.54 -9.44 -8.61
N GLY A 317 -8.80 -9.51 -9.72
CA GLY A 317 -7.69 -8.61 -10.02
C GLY A 317 -8.12 -7.14 -10.08
N PHE A 318 -9.24 -6.83 -10.72
CA PHE A 318 -9.79 -5.48 -10.79
C PHE A 318 -10.13 -4.91 -9.40
N ILE A 319 -10.86 -5.67 -8.59
CA ILE A 319 -11.23 -5.26 -7.22
C ILE A 319 -9.97 -5.11 -6.36
N GLY A 320 -9.00 -6.02 -6.51
CA GLY A 320 -7.70 -5.98 -5.83
C GLY A 320 -6.91 -4.73 -6.17
N GLY A 321 -6.77 -4.42 -7.46
CA GLY A 321 -6.04 -3.24 -7.93
C GLY A 321 -6.68 -1.94 -7.45
N MET A 322 -8.01 -1.84 -7.54
CA MET A 322 -8.76 -0.66 -7.11
C MET A 322 -8.74 -0.46 -5.59
N LEU A 323 -8.91 -1.51 -4.79
CA LEU A 323 -8.95 -1.37 -3.33
C LEU A 323 -7.55 -1.31 -2.70
N GLY A 324 -6.56 -1.96 -3.31
CA GLY A 324 -5.20 -2.09 -2.80
C GLY A 324 -4.52 -0.75 -2.56
N GLY A 325 -4.26 -0.02 -3.65
CA GLY A 325 -3.49 1.22 -3.61
C GLY A 325 -4.20 2.37 -2.88
N PHE A 326 -5.52 2.47 -3.03
CA PHE A 326 -6.28 3.60 -2.48
C PHE A 326 -6.63 3.45 -1.00
N PHE A 327 -6.94 2.22 -0.55
CA PHE A 327 -7.51 2.01 0.78
C PHE A 327 -6.74 0.97 1.60
N LEU A 328 -6.47 -0.20 1.03
CA LEU A 328 -5.98 -1.33 1.82
C LEU A 328 -4.57 -1.07 2.38
N PHE A 329 -3.60 -0.70 1.53
CA PHE A 329 -2.24 -0.46 1.99
C PHE A 329 -2.12 0.78 2.88
N PRO A 330 -2.73 1.93 2.54
CA PRO A 330 -2.61 3.12 3.39
C PRO A 330 -3.33 2.99 4.74
N LEU A 331 -4.46 2.27 4.82
CA LEU A 331 -5.23 2.13 6.06
C LEU A 331 -4.75 0.97 6.95
N MET A 332 -4.46 -0.19 6.36
CA MET A 332 -4.14 -1.41 7.11
C MET A 332 -2.63 -1.66 7.21
N GLY A 333 -1.85 -1.09 6.29
CA GLY A 333 -0.42 -1.37 6.15
C GLY A 333 -0.15 -2.66 5.36
N LEU A 334 1.05 -2.76 4.80
CA LEU A 334 1.44 -3.85 3.91
C LEU A 334 1.56 -5.19 4.66
N ALA A 335 2.16 -5.18 5.86
CA ALA A 335 2.34 -6.40 6.65
C ALA A 335 0.98 -7.04 7.02
N MET A 336 0.06 -6.26 7.59
CA MET A 336 -1.28 -6.77 7.94
C MET A 336 -2.09 -7.18 6.70
N SER A 337 -1.81 -6.57 5.53
CA SER A 337 -2.41 -6.98 4.25
C SER A 337 -1.95 -8.38 3.85
N CYS A 338 -0.66 -8.71 4.00
CA CYS A 338 -0.16 -10.07 3.76
C CYS A 338 -0.84 -11.12 4.66
N LEU A 339 -1.11 -10.79 5.93
CA LEU A 339 -1.85 -11.67 6.83
C LEU A 339 -3.28 -11.92 6.31
N LEU A 340 -3.97 -10.87 5.86
CA LEU A 340 -5.30 -11.00 5.27
C LEU A 340 -5.30 -11.86 4.01
N PHE A 341 -4.29 -11.71 3.14
CA PHE A 341 -4.15 -12.53 1.93
C PHE A 341 -3.96 -14.00 2.28
N GLY A 342 -3.08 -14.29 3.24
CA GLY A 342 -2.86 -15.64 3.76
C GLY A 342 -4.14 -16.24 4.34
N ALA A 343 -4.91 -15.46 5.11
CA ALA A 343 -6.18 -15.90 5.68
C ALA A 343 -7.23 -16.20 4.60
N LEU A 344 -7.32 -15.37 3.56
CA LEU A 344 -8.23 -15.59 2.44
C LEU A 344 -7.88 -16.86 1.65
N LYS A 345 -6.58 -17.08 1.41
CA LYS A 345 -6.07 -18.29 0.75
C LYS A 345 -6.24 -19.55 1.60
N ALA A 346 -6.06 -19.44 2.92
CA ALA A 346 -6.37 -20.52 3.84
C ALA A 346 -7.88 -20.87 3.84
N ALA A 347 -8.75 -19.88 3.74
CA ALA A 347 -10.19 -20.10 3.60
C ALA A 347 -10.54 -20.81 2.28
N GLY A 348 -9.91 -20.43 1.17
CA GLY A 348 -10.00 -21.14 -0.12
C GLY A 348 -9.57 -22.60 -0.02
N LEU A 349 -8.41 -22.86 0.58
CA LEU A 349 -7.91 -24.21 0.83
C LEU A 349 -8.87 -25.05 1.70
N PHE A 350 -9.41 -24.45 2.77
CA PHE A 350 -10.39 -25.11 3.64
C PHE A 350 -11.67 -25.47 2.89
N LEU A 351 -12.16 -24.58 2.02
CA LEU A 351 -13.31 -24.86 1.15
C LEU A 351 -13.04 -26.05 0.20
N LEU A 352 -11.86 -26.10 -0.41
CA LEU A 352 -11.47 -27.22 -1.27
C LEU A 352 -11.38 -28.55 -0.51
N LEU A 353 -10.81 -28.55 0.69
CA LEU A 353 -10.71 -29.73 1.55
C LEU A 353 -12.08 -30.32 1.90
N LEU A 354 -13.05 -29.46 2.22
CA LEU A 354 -14.41 -29.89 2.54
C LEU A 354 -15.16 -30.46 1.34
N SER A 355 -14.93 -29.91 0.16
CA SER A 355 -15.55 -30.40 -1.08
C SER A 355 -14.87 -31.65 -1.65
N GLY A 356 -13.58 -31.86 -1.39
CA GLY A 356 -12.81 -33.01 -1.88
C GLY A 356 -13.07 -34.33 -1.14
N LYS A 357 -13.54 -34.30 0.11
CA LYS A 357 -13.80 -35.50 0.94
C LYS A 357 -15.06 -36.31 0.55
N ARG A 358 -15.83 -35.90 -0.45
CA ARG A 358 -17.08 -36.56 -0.88
C ARG A 358 -17.08 -36.98 -2.36
N LYS A 359 -15.97 -37.53 -2.85
CA LYS A 359 -15.94 -38.29 -4.11
C LYS A 359 -16.06 -39.77 -3.84
#